data_AF-A0A8B9M3I4-F1
#
_entry.id   AF-A0A8B9M3I4-F1
#
_cell.length_a   1.000
_cell.length_b   1.000
_cell.length_c   1.000
_cell.angle_alpha   90.00
_cell.angle_beta   90.00
_cell.angle_gamma   90.00
#
_symmetry.space_group_name_H-M   'P 1'
#
loop_
_entity.id
_entity.type
_entity.pdbx_description
1 polymer ?
#
loop_
_entity_poly.entity_id
_entity_poly.type
_entity_poly.pdbx_seq_one_letter_code
_entity_poly.pdbx_strand_id
1 'polypeptide(L)'
;MSSLLGAVLQTEVSKQPVLLPRWCVNFSLSCTGTFDKFINVISARTAVGHDSQGQLVLVHVDGQTESRGVNLWEMAEFLKHQGIVNAINLDGGGSATLVLNGTLASYPSEHCSFDNMWRCPRSISTIMCIHEPACEPADCSGHGNCVEGECHCTEDFWRGPACDILDCGPSNCSLHGICTDSGCRCDAGWIGTNCSEACASGFYGDACTQKCQCQNGGSCDPVYGACSCPPGYYGTSCEQECPMGWYGPNCQKRCACEHMCPCDRETGSCNVTYELAVQDQLNKAARCLASQNKGRSKEKFSLSEKTWIFMTSVLALLLVISTMGNVGLFLKARSERRHESGNYLYHPLREMNGEASHTSTSAACETEDTQDQSQALL
;
A
#
# COMPACT_ATOMS: atom_id res chain seq x y z
N MET A 1 21.53 19.48 17.83
CA MET A 1 21.94 19.25 19.23
C MET A 1 20.77 18.63 19.96
N SER A 2 20.80 17.30 20.12
CA SER A 2 20.17 16.55 21.23
C SER A 2 20.52 15.10 21.00
N SER A 3 21.60 14.65 21.64
CA SER A 3 21.95 13.25 21.75
C SER A 3 20.91 12.60 22.65
N LEU A 4 20.07 11.76 22.05
CA LEU A 4 19.08 10.94 22.72
C LEU A 4 19.72 10.14 23.85
N LEU A 5 19.20 10.30 25.07
CA LEU A 5 19.55 9.47 26.23
C LEU A 5 18.60 8.27 26.28
N GLY A 6 19.01 7.15 25.70
CA GLY A 6 18.40 5.85 25.97
C GLY A 6 18.97 5.31 27.27
N ALA A 7 18.21 5.36 28.36
CA ALA A 7 18.58 4.73 29.62
C ALA A 7 17.79 3.43 29.79
N VAL A 8 18.49 2.31 29.93
CA VAL A 8 17.91 1.01 30.25
C VAL A 8 18.34 0.63 31.66
N LEU A 9 17.36 0.45 32.54
CA LEU A 9 17.53 -0.07 33.90
C LEU A 9 16.98 -1.50 33.93
N GLN A 10 17.78 -2.49 34.32
CA GLN A 10 17.32 -3.88 34.29
C GLN A 10 16.87 -4.39 35.66
N THR A 11 15.65 -4.90 35.80
CA THR A 11 15.07 -5.24 37.11
C THR A 11 13.98 -6.32 37.03
N GLU A 12 13.89 -7.19 38.03
CA GLU A 12 12.77 -8.10 38.30
C GLU A 12 11.88 -7.57 39.45
N VAL A 13 10.55 -7.64 39.32
CA VAL A 13 9.62 -7.22 40.38
C VAL A 13 9.48 -8.35 41.40
N SER A 14 10.39 -8.43 42.37
CA SER A 14 10.25 -9.34 43.51
C SER A 14 9.64 -8.62 44.71
N LYS A 15 8.66 -9.27 45.35
CA LYS A 15 7.81 -8.79 46.47
C LYS A 15 8.54 -7.82 47.42
N GLN A 16 8.21 -6.52 47.39
CA GLN A 16 8.85 -5.53 48.26
C GLN A 16 8.09 -4.20 48.44
N PRO A 17 8.44 -3.44 49.51
CA PRO A 17 7.60 -2.43 50.14
C PRO A 17 7.49 -1.13 49.33
N VAL A 18 6.35 -0.46 49.51
CA VAL A 18 5.99 0.80 48.87
C VAL A 18 6.24 1.95 49.86
N LEU A 19 6.96 2.98 49.42
CA LEU A 19 6.94 4.28 50.11
C LEU A 19 5.54 4.90 49.90
N LEU A 20 4.71 4.91 50.96
CA LEU A 20 3.38 5.52 50.95
C LEU A 20 3.39 6.90 51.64
N PRO A 21 2.63 7.89 51.14
CA PRO A 21 2.58 9.21 51.74
C PRO A 21 1.61 9.18 52.92
N ARG A 22 2.18 9.24 54.14
CA ARG A 22 1.51 9.31 55.45
C ARG A 22 0.78 8.03 55.90
N TRP A 23 1.12 7.63 57.13
CA TRP A 23 0.50 6.65 58.04
C TRP A 23 0.90 5.18 57.88
N CYS A 24 1.65 4.72 58.90
CA CYS A 24 1.77 3.36 59.44
C CYS A 24 1.89 2.18 58.45
N VAL A 25 3.11 1.67 58.28
CA VAL A 25 3.32 0.25 57.96
C VAL A 25 3.08 -0.53 59.26
N ASN A 26 1.87 -1.01 59.50
CA ASN A 26 1.64 -2.08 60.47
C ASN A 26 1.52 -3.39 59.69
N PHE A 27 2.66 -3.96 59.33
CA PHE A 27 2.72 -5.33 58.82
C PHE A 27 3.02 -6.24 60.01
N SER A 28 2.01 -6.96 60.52
CA SER A 28 2.26 -8.12 61.38
C SER A 28 2.74 -9.28 60.49
N LEU A 29 4.02 -9.28 60.14
CA LEU A 29 4.71 -10.43 59.56
C LEU A 29 5.55 -11.06 60.67
N SER A 30 5.34 -12.37 60.88
CA SER A 30 6.13 -13.17 61.82
C SER A 30 7.63 -12.98 61.54
N CYS A 31 8.34 -12.35 62.46
CA CYS A 31 9.78 -12.12 62.37
C CYS A 31 10.55 -13.44 62.47
N THR A 32 11.02 -13.96 61.34
CA THR A 32 12.05 -15.01 61.32
C THR A 32 12.97 -14.83 60.11
N GLY A 33 13.97 -13.94 60.23
CA GLY A 33 15.34 -14.17 59.75
C GLY A 33 15.71 -13.99 58.27
N THR A 34 14.81 -13.74 57.33
CA THR A 34 15.18 -13.59 55.88
C THR A 34 14.88 -12.20 55.32
N PHE A 35 13.77 -11.59 55.72
CA PHE A 35 13.35 -10.28 55.22
C PHE A 35 14.07 -9.13 55.93
N ASP A 36 14.28 -9.22 57.25
CA ASP A 36 15.03 -8.21 58.00
C ASP A 36 16.49 -8.12 57.55
N LYS A 37 17.10 -9.26 57.17
CA LYS A 37 18.43 -9.26 56.56
C LYS A 37 18.41 -8.51 55.22
N PHE A 38 17.39 -8.73 54.39
CA PHE A 38 17.27 -8.06 53.10
C PHE A 38 17.10 -6.54 53.22
N ILE A 39 16.34 -6.07 54.21
CA ILE A 39 16.12 -4.64 54.46
C ILE A 39 17.41 -3.96 54.93
N ASN A 40 18.11 -4.58 55.87
CA ASN A 40 19.21 -3.93 56.59
C ASN A 40 20.59 -4.15 55.94
N VAL A 41 20.74 -5.15 55.06
CA VAL A 41 22.02 -5.38 54.38
C VAL A 41 22.31 -4.29 53.36
N ILE A 42 23.53 -3.76 53.40
CA ILE A 42 24.04 -2.88 52.34
C ILE A 42 24.33 -3.70 51.09
N SER A 43 23.89 -3.23 49.93
CA SER A 43 24.15 -3.85 48.64
C SER A 43 23.98 -2.81 47.53
N ALA A 44 24.25 -3.21 46.29
CA ALA A 44 23.77 -2.45 45.14
C ALA A 44 22.24 -2.45 45.14
N ARG A 45 21.61 -1.32 44.81
CA ARG A 45 20.15 -1.15 44.84
C ARG A 45 19.67 -0.43 43.60
N THR A 46 18.47 -0.78 43.15
CA THR A 46 17.75 -0.03 42.12
C THR A 46 16.36 0.34 42.65
N ALA A 47 15.85 1.49 42.24
CA ALA A 47 14.50 1.93 42.60
C ALA A 47 13.87 2.72 41.46
N VAL A 48 12.54 2.67 41.40
CA VAL A 48 11.73 3.51 40.52
C VAL A 48 10.70 4.26 41.35
N GLY A 49 10.49 5.52 41.01
CA GLY A 49 9.51 6.36 41.66
C GLY A 49 9.11 7.55 40.79
N HIS A 50 8.41 8.50 41.40
CA HIS A 50 8.10 9.77 40.76
C HIS A 50 8.16 10.93 41.74
N ASP A 51 8.43 12.12 41.21
CA ASP A 51 8.41 13.35 41.99
C ASP A 51 6.98 13.95 42.07
N SER A 52 6.87 15.13 42.65
CA SER A 52 5.59 15.86 42.77
C SER A 52 5.03 16.38 41.43
N GLN A 53 5.85 16.47 40.39
CA GLN A 53 5.45 16.88 39.04
C GLN A 53 5.04 15.69 38.16
N GLY A 54 5.19 14.46 38.67
CA GLY A 54 4.92 13.24 37.93
C GLY A 54 6.08 12.79 37.03
N GLN A 55 7.26 13.38 37.18
CA GLN A 55 8.46 12.94 36.46
C GLN A 55 8.91 11.60 37.00
N LEU A 56 9.15 10.65 36.09
CA LEU A 56 9.70 9.34 36.41
C LEU A 56 11.13 9.50 36.90
N VAL A 57 11.46 8.86 38.02
CA VAL A 57 12.82 8.85 38.59
C VAL A 57 13.30 7.41 38.71
N LEU A 58 14.39 7.11 38.01
CA LEU A 58 15.12 5.85 38.11
C LEU A 58 16.39 6.09 38.93
N VAL A 59 16.59 5.32 39.98
CA VAL A 59 17.78 5.43 40.83
C VAL A 59 18.51 4.11 40.82
N HIS A 60 19.82 4.20 40.56
CA HIS A 60 20.76 3.09 40.59
C HIS A 60 21.88 3.43 41.55
N VAL A 61 22.20 2.51 42.46
CA VAL A 61 23.31 2.64 43.40
C VAL A 61 24.22 1.43 43.23
N ASP A 62 25.45 1.67 42.79
CA ASP A 62 26.49 0.64 42.74
C ASP A 62 26.82 0.14 44.15
N GLY A 63 27.18 -1.14 44.26
CA GLY A 63 27.48 -1.73 45.54
C GLY A 63 27.95 -3.16 45.43
N GLN A 64 28.15 -3.79 46.56
CA GLN A 64 28.46 -5.21 46.70
C GLN A 64 27.89 -5.65 48.03
N THR A 65 27.08 -6.71 48.03
CA THR A 65 26.37 -7.18 49.23
C THR A 65 27.33 -7.35 50.41
N GLU A 66 26.93 -6.81 51.57
CA GLU A 66 27.70 -6.79 52.83
C GLU A 66 28.99 -5.95 52.80
N SER A 67 29.30 -5.24 51.70
CA SER A 67 30.54 -4.47 51.55
C SER A 67 30.34 -3.00 51.18
N ARG A 68 29.56 -2.72 50.14
CA ARG A 68 29.36 -1.36 49.58
C ARG A 68 27.92 -1.18 49.07
N GLY A 69 27.48 0.07 48.98
CA GLY A 69 26.14 0.43 48.52
C GLY A 69 25.29 0.95 49.68
N VAL A 70 23.98 0.68 49.63
CA VAL A 70 23.02 1.20 50.61
C VAL A 70 22.05 0.11 51.06
N ASN A 71 21.54 0.24 52.27
CA ASN A 71 20.40 -0.54 52.73
C ASN A 71 19.07 0.14 52.33
N LEU A 72 17.93 -0.52 52.57
CA LEU A 72 16.64 0.03 52.12
C LEU A 72 16.22 1.29 52.89
N TRP A 73 16.63 1.45 54.15
CA TRP A 73 16.32 2.64 54.94
C TRP A 73 17.07 3.86 54.44
N GLU A 74 18.37 3.69 54.17
CA GLU A 74 19.23 4.72 53.58
C GLU A 74 18.73 5.13 52.20
N MET A 75 18.34 4.16 51.38
CA MET A 75 17.74 4.42 50.07
C MET A 75 16.42 5.20 50.19
N ALA A 76 15.55 4.81 51.14
CA ALA A 76 14.28 5.48 51.35
C ALA A 76 14.46 6.94 51.83
N GLU A 77 15.37 7.18 52.78
CA GLU A 77 15.66 8.55 53.22
C GLU A 77 16.36 9.37 52.12
N PHE A 78 17.24 8.76 51.33
CA PHE A 78 17.83 9.40 50.15
C PHE A 78 16.75 9.86 49.17
N LEU A 79 15.84 8.97 48.75
CA LEU A 79 14.75 9.29 47.82
C LEU A 79 13.83 10.37 48.37
N LYS A 80 13.48 10.28 49.66
CA LYS A 80 12.66 11.28 50.34
C LYS A 80 13.34 12.66 50.41
N HIS A 81 14.65 12.69 50.68
CA HIS A 81 15.45 13.92 50.66
C HIS A 81 15.53 14.55 49.25
N GLN A 82 15.49 13.72 48.19
CA GLN A 82 15.43 14.19 46.80
C GLN A 82 14.02 14.61 46.35
N GLY A 83 13.02 14.60 47.23
CA GLY A 83 11.65 15.03 46.91
C GLY A 83 10.81 14.00 46.14
N ILE A 84 11.23 12.73 46.15
CA ILE A 84 10.47 11.63 45.55
C ILE A 84 9.26 11.30 46.42
N VAL A 85 8.07 11.26 45.81
CA VAL A 85 6.79 11.12 46.52
C VAL A 85 6.49 9.67 46.82
N ASN A 86 6.50 8.82 45.78
CA ASN A 86 6.34 7.38 45.90
C ASN A 86 7.49 6.70 45.16
N ALA A 87 8.02 5.64 45.73
CA ALA A 87 9.02 4.80 45.09
C ALA A 87 8.92 3.35 45.58
N ILE A 88 9.38 2.44 44.75
CA ILE A 88 9.52 1.01 45.05
C ILE A 88 10.97 0.58 44.83
N ASN A 89 11.43 -0.33 45.68
CA ASN A 89 12.71 -1.02 45.45
C ASN A 89 12.53 -2.06 44.34
N LEU A 90 13.50 -2.13 43.44
CA LEU A 90 13.59 -3.11 42.37
C LEU A 90 14.79 -4.05 42.62
N ASP A 91 15.05 -4.98 41.70
CA ASP A 91 16.13 -5.96 41.89
C ASP A 91 17.51 -5.30 42.03
N GLY A 92 18.33 -5.82 42.95
CA GLY A 92 19.59 -5.23 43.38
C GLY A 92 20.78 -6.18 43.26
N GLY A 93 21.83 -5.91 44.04
CA GLY A 93 23.01 -6.78 44.12
C GLY A 93 23.69 -7.00 42.77
N GLY A 94 23.82 -8.26 42.35
CA GLY A 94 24.44 -8.65 41.08
C GLY A 94 23.67 -8.19 39.84
N SER A 95 22.36 -8.00 39.98
CA SER A 95 21.47 -7.62 38.88
C SER A 95 21.47 -6.12 38.60
N ALA A 96 21.87 -5.29 39.57
CA ALA A 96 21.82 -3.84 39.46
C ALA A 96 22.69 -3.35 38.29
N THR A 97 22.05 -2.86 37.23
CA THR A 97 22.70 -2.52 35.96
C THR A 97 22.04 -1.29 35.34
N LEU A 98 22.87 -0.32 34.94
CA LEU A 98 22.47 0.86 34.19
C LEU A 98 23.20 0.91 32.86
N VAL A 99 22.44 1.00 31.76
CA VAL A 99 22.97 1.17 30.41
C VAL A 99 22.50 2.51 29.87
N LEU A 100 23.44 3.36 29.46
CA LEU A 100 23.17 4.65 28.83
C LEU A 100 23.64 4.61 27.37
N ASN A 101 22.75 4.90 26.44
CA ASN A 101 23.02 4.93 24.99
C ASN A 101 23.68 3.66 24.47
N GLY A 102 23.18 2.51 24.93
CA GLY A 102 23.71 1.18 24.56
C GLY A 102 25.04 0.82 25.23
N THR A 103 25.60 1.67 26.08
CA THR A 103 26.87 1.42 26.78
C THR A 103 26.64 1.26 28.28
N LEU A 104 27.27 0.27 28.90
CA LEU A 104 27.23 0.06 30.36
C LEU A 104 27.77 1.31 31.07
N ALA A 105 26.97 1.87 31.98
CA ALA A 105 27.26 3.12 32.69
C ALA A 105 27.32 2.95 34.23
N SER A 106 27.30 1.70 34.70
CA SER A 106 27.41 1.34 36.13
C SER A 106 28.59 0.39 36.38
N TYR A 107 28.87 0.10 37.65
CA TYR A 107 29.88 -0.88 38.07
C TYR A 107 29.21 -2.13 38.67
N PRO A 108 29.01 -3.21 37.87
CA PRO A 108 28.41 -4.44 38.35
C PRO A 108 29.17 -5.09 39.52
N SER A 109 28.46 -5.87 40.31
CA SER A 109 29.04 -6.51 41.50
C SER A 109 29.47 -7.97 41.27
N GLU A 110 29.03 -8.61 40.19
CA GLU A 110 29.41 -9.99 39.86
C GLU A 110 30.77 -10.08 39.21
N HIS A 111 31.46 -11.19 39.45
CA HIS A 111 32.69 -11.52 38.75
C HIS A 111 32.37 -12.03 37.33
N CYS A 112 33.26 -11.76 36.40
CA CYS A 112 33.17 -12.34 35.06
C CYS A 112 33.42 -13.85 35.10
N SER A 113 32.72 -14.62 34.27
CA SER A 113 32.85 -16.09 34.22
C SER A 113 34.26 -16.56 33.83
N PHE A 114 35.00 -15.73 33.11
CA PHE A 114 36.36 -16.00 32.62
C PHE A 114 37.47 -15.43 33.51
N ASP A 115 37.15 -14.53 34.46
CA ASP A 115 38.15 -13.89 35.31
C ASP A 115 37.52 -13.37 36.62
N ASN A 116 38.13 -13.76 37.74
CA ASN A 116 37.71 -13.36 39.08
C ASN A 116 38.16 -11.94 39.48
N MET A 117 38.96 -11.26 38.67
CA MET A 117 39.35 -9.87 38.89
C MET A 117 38.35 -8.89 38.26
N TRP A 118 37.82 -9.22 37.09
CA TRP A 118 36.91 -8.35 36.34
C TRP A 118 35.46 -8.49 36.83
N ARG A 119 34.72 -7.38 36.75
CA ARG A 119 33.31 -7.32 37.09
C ARG A 119 32.45 -7.28 35.83
N CYS A 120 31.42 -8.11 35.78
CA CYS A 120 30.53 -8.24 34.63
C CYS A 120 29.06 -8.07 35.04
N PRO A 121 28.20 -7.54 34.15
CA PRO A 121 26.76 -7.51 34.39
C PRO A 121 26.16 -8.92 34.35
N ARG A 122 25.08 -9.12 35.10
CA ARG A 122 24.34 -10.39 35.17
C ARG A 122 23.32 -10.50 34.04
N SER A 123 23.02 -11.72 33.60
CA SER A 123 21.81 -12.00 32.81
C SER A 123 20.57 -11.95 33.70
N ILE A 124 19.63 -11.06 33.38
CA ILE A 124 18.45 -10.74 34.19
C ILE A 124 17.16 -11.07 33.43
N SER A 125 16.01 -10.94 34.09
CA SER A 125 14.70 -11.30 33.54
C SER A 125 14.00 -10.17 32.77
N THR A 126 13.72 -9.04 33.41
CA THR A 126 12.99 -7.90 32.81
C THR A 126 13.78 -6.61 32.82
N ILE A 127 13.44 -5.68 31.91
CA ILE A 127 14.10 -4.37 31.78
C ILE A 127 13.07 -3.24 31.78
N MET A 128 13.49 -2.09 32.28
CA MET A 128 12.83 -0.81 32.17
C MET A 128 13.62 0.05 31.18
N CYS A 129 13.02 0.31 30.02
CA CYS A 129 13.64 1.07 28.93
C CYS A 129 12.97 2.45 28.83
N ILE A 130 13.78 3.51 28.82
CA ILE A 130 13.33 4.84 28.44
C ILE A 130 13.69 5.06 26.98
N HIS A 131 12.68 5.28 26.15
CA HIS A 131 12.80 5.54 24.73
C HIS A 131 11.95 6.76 24.33
N GLU A 132 12.16 7.26 23.11
CA GLU A 132 11.29 8.31 22.55
C GLU A 132 9.84 7.82 22.47
N PRO A 133 8.84 8.72 22.59
CA PRO A 133 7.45 8.35 22.41
C PRO A 133 7.25 7.58 21.10
N ALA A 134 6.61 6.41 21.18
CA ALA A 134 6.19 5.71 19.98
C ALA A 134 5.05 6.50 19.33
N CYS A 135 5.04 6.60 18.01
CA CYS A 135 3.93 7.25 17.32
C CYS A 135 2.63 6.47 17.45
N GLU A 136 1.54 7.20 17.67
CA GLU A 136 0.19 6.67 17.59
C GLU A 136 -0.57 7.34 16.43
N PRO A 137 -0.97 6.58 15.39
CA PRO A 137 -0.71 5.16 15.15
C PRO A 137 0.71 4.85 14.65
N ALA A 138 1.13 3.60 14.85
CA ALA A 138 2.48 3.14 14.54
C ALA A 138 2.86 3.37 13.07
N ASP A 139 4.10 3.82 12.85
CA ASP A 139 4.73 4.00 11.53
C ASP A 139 4.09 5.05 10.62
N CYS A 140 3.14 5.87 11.11
CA CYS A 140 2.47 6.92 10.33
C CYS A 140 1.98 6.43 8.96
N SER A 141 1.51 5.18 8.91
CA SER A 141 1.07 4.45 7.71
C SER A 141 2.12 4.37 6.58
N GLY A 142 3.40 4.61 6.88
CA GLY A 142 4.49 4.72 5.90
C GLY A 142 4.50 6.03 5.10
N HIS A 143 3.67 7.01 5.50
CA HIS A 143 3.44 8.27 4.76
C HIS A 143 3.77 9.52 5.58
N GLY A 144 4.48 9.35 6.70
CA GLY A 144 4.88 10.45 7.57
C GLY A 144 6.09 10.12 8.43
N ASN A 145 6.65 11.17 9.04
CA ASN A 145 7.70 11.07 10.04
C ASN A 145 7.10 11.19 11.44
N CYS A 146 7.61 10.39 12.37
CA CYS A 146 7.24 10.47 13.77
C CYS A 146 8.02 11.58 14.48
N VAL A 147 7.31 12.54 15.09
CA VAL A 147 7.91 13.62 15.89
C VAL A 147 7.15 13.73 17.21
N GLU A 148 7.84 13.49 18.32
CA GLU A 148 7.26 13.55 19.69
C GLU A 148 5.99 12.70 19.89
N GLY A 149 5.85 11.59 19.13
CA GLY A 149 4.68 10.70 19.19
C GLY A 149 3.53 11.10 18.27
N GLU A 150 3.66 12.19 17.51
CA GLU A 150 2.71 12.64 16.50
C GLU A 150 3.24 12.43 15.08
N CYS A 151 2.35 12.08 14.15
CA CYS A 151 2.69 11.88 12.75
C CYS A 151 2.66 13.18 11.95
N HIS A 152 3.79 13.51 11.33
CA HIS A 152 3.90 14.58 10.34
C HIS A 152 3.99 13.99 8.94
N CYS A 153 2.93 14.14 8.13
CA CYS A 153 2.86 13.55 6.79
C CYS A 153 3.87 14.19 5.83
N THR A 154 4.56 13.37 5.03
CA THR A 154 5.69 13.79 4.19
C THR A 154 5.33 14.08 2.74
N GLU A 155 4.25 13.50 2.22
CA GLU A 155 3.76 13.78 0.86
C GLU A 155 2.56 14.72 0.89
N ASP A 156 2.40 15.51 -0.18
CA ASP A 156 1.33 16.51 -0.32
C ASP A 156 -0.09 15.92 -0.30
N PHE A 157 -0.21 14.59 -0.48
CA PHE A 157 -1.49 13.90 -0.66
C PHE A 157 -1.89 13.03 0.52
N TRP A 158 -1.14 12.99 1.62
CA TRP A 158 -1.51 12.23 2.82
C TRP A 158 -1.88 13.17 3.98
N ARG A 159 -2.97 12.85 4.65
CA ARG A 159 -3.49 13.63 5.79
C ARG A 159 -4.04 12.71 6.88
N GLY A 160 -4.53 13.36 7.93
CA GLY A 160 -5.08 12.68 9.09
C GLY A 160 -4.01 12.42 10.14
N PRO A 161 -4.42 12.08 11.36
CA PRO A 161 -3.50 11.83 12.48
C PRO A 161 -2.56 10.65 12.23
N ALA A 162 -2.90 9.79 11.26
CA ALA A 162 -2.16 8.59 10.91
C ALA A 162 -1.46 8.66 9.55
N CYS A 163 -1.63 9.77 8.81
CA CYS A 163 -1.27 9.86 7.39
C CYS A 163 -1.89 8.74 6.51
N ASP A 164 -3.09 8.29 6.87
CA ASP A 164 -3.82 7.18 6.22
C ASP A 164 -4.92 7.66 5.26
N ILE A 165 -5.23 8.96 5.28
CA ILE A 165 -6.25 9.55 4.42
C ILE A 165 -5.55 10.16 3.21
N LEU A 166 -5.88 9.66 2.03
CA LEU A 166 -5.45 10.24 0.78
C LEU A 166 -6.29 11.49 0.44
N ASP A 167 -5.64 12.64 0.25
CA ASP A 167 -6.25 13.95 -0.03
C ASP A 167 -5.55 14.62 -1.20
N CYS A 168 -6.10 14.46 -2.40
CA CYS A 168 -5.65 15.17 -3.61
C CYS A 168 -6.10 16.64 -3.67
N GLY A 169 -6.49 17.24 -2.54
CA GLY A 169 -6.93 18.62 -2.44
C GLY A 169 -8.40 18.85 -2.84
N PRO A 170 -8.85 20.12 -2.88
CA PRO A 170 -10.28 20.47 -3.00
C PRO A 170 -10.93 20.04 -4.32
N SER A 171 -10.13 19.83 -5.37
CA SER A 171 -10.65 19.45 -6.68
C SER A 171 -10.76 17.94 -6.87
N ASN A 172 -10.14 17.11 -6.01
CA ASN A 172 -10.09 15.65 -6.16
C ASN A 172 -9.88 15.20 -7.61
N CYS A 173 -8.77 15.65 -8.21
CA CYS A 173 -8.44 15.42 -9.62
C CYS A 173 -9.46 15.98 -10.63
N SER A 174 -10.18 17.04 -10.25
CA SER A 174 -11.13 17.81 -11.07
C SER A 174 -12.22 16.98 -11.76
N LEU A 175 -12.52 15.78 -11.22
CA LEU A 175 -13.40 14.77 -11.83
C LEU A 175 -12.90 14.23 -13.19
N HIS A 176 -11.62 14.44 -13.50
CA HIS A 176 -10.95 14.03 -14.72
C HIS A 176 -9.75 13.13 -14.43
N GLY A 177 -9.86 12.33 -13.37
CA GLY A 177 -8.82 11.40 -12.97
C GLY A 177 -9.15 10.72 -11.66
N ILE A 178 -8.22 9.89 -11.20
CA ILE A 178 -8.28 9.23 -9.90
C ILE A 178 -7.12 9.66 -9.02
N CYS A 179 -7.40 9.79 -7.72
CA CYS A 179 -6.40 10.11 -6.71
C CYS A 179 -5.62 8.84 -6.35
N THR A 180 -4.28 8.90 -6.42
CA THR A 180 -3.34 7.82 -6.11
C THR A 180 -2.30 8.29 -5.10
N ASP A 181 -1.50 7.36 -4.57
CA ASP A 181 -0.39 7.63 -3.65
C ASP A 181 0.65 8.63 -4.17
N SER A 182 0.76 8.77 -5.49
CA SER A 182 1.65 9.71 -6.19
C SER A 182 0.94 10.96 -6.71
N GLY A 183 -0.32 11.18 -6.31
CA GLY A 183 -1.16 12.29 -6.74
C GLY A 183 -2.22 11.90 -7.77
N CYS A 184 -2.69 12.86 -8.55
CA CYS A 184 -3.74 12.61 -9.53
C CYS A 184 -3.25 11.90 -10.80
N ARG A 185 -3.84 10.76 -11.10
CA ARG A 185 -3.73 10.12 -12.42
C ARG A 185 -4.89 10.56 -13.29
N CYS A 186 -4.60 11.39 -14.28
CA CYS A 186 -5.63 11.97 -15.16
C CYS A 186 -6.18 10.97 -16.16
N ASP A 187 -7.44 11.15 -16.51
CA ASP A 187 -8.09 10.47 -17.63
C ASP A 187 -7.51 10.99 -18.96
N ALA A 188 -7.57 10.16 -20.01
CA ALA A 188 -7.17 10.56 -21.35
C ALA A 188 -7.88 11.87 -21.78
N GLY A 189 -7.12 12.79 -22.38
CA GLY A 189 -7.63 14.11 -22.73
C GLY A 189 -7.38 15.20 -21.67
N TRP A 190 -6.86 14.85 -20.50
CA TRP A 190 -6.57 15.77 -19.40
C TRP A 190 -5.14 15.63 -18.88
N ILE A 191 -4.60 16.73 -18.37
CA ILE A 191 -3.23 16.85 -17.84
C ILE A 191 -3.19 17.86 -16.67
N GLY A 192 -2.02 18.01 -16.07
CA GLY A 192 -1.77 18.86 -14.91
C GLY A 192 -1.78 18.06 -13.60
N THR A 193 -1.28 18.66 -12.53
CA THR A 193 -1.15 18.00 -11.22
C THR A 193 -2.49 17.64 -10.58
N ASN A 194 -3.58 18.26 -11.02
CA ASN A 194 -4.95 18.04 -10.54
C ASN A 194 -5.95 17.76 -11.68
N CYS A 195 -5.46 17.43 -12.88
CA CYS A 195 -6.28 17.11 -14.07
C CYS A 195 -7.25 18.22 -14.48
N SER A 196 -6.92 19.49 -14.22
CA SER A 196 -7.76 20.63 -14.59
C SER A 196 -7.53 21.14 -16.02
N GLU A 197 -6.46 20.72 -16.67
CA GLU A 197 -6.07 21.19 -17.99
C GLU A 197 -6.44 20.16 -19.06
N ALA A 198 -7.22 20.55 -20.06
CA ALA A 198 -7.46 19.70 -21.22
C ALA A 198 -6.21 19.64 -22.12
N CYS A 199 -6.05 18.57 -22.91
CA CYS A 199 -4.95 18.47 -23.86
C CYS A 199 -4.90 19.68 -24.81
N ALA A 200 -3.68 20.15 -25.07
CA ALA A 200 -3.45 21.17 -26.07
C ALA A 200 -3.94 20.71 -27.45
N SER A 201 -4.45 21.64 -28.26
CA SER A 201 -4.99 21.33 -29.58
C SER A 201 -3.98 20.57 -30.44
N GLY A 202 -4.40 19.44 -31.01
CA GLY A 202 -3.55 18.55 -31.81
C GLY A 202 -2.79 17.51 -30.99
N PHE A 203 -3.03 17.39 -29.69
CA PHE A 203 -2.55 16.29 -28.84
C PHE A 203 -3.71 15.51 -28.23
N TYR A 204 -3.48 14.23 -27.94
CA TYR A 204 -4.50 13.34 -27.39
C TYR A 204 -3.92 12.20 -26.56
N GLY A 205 -4.83 11.46 -25.91
CA GLY A 205 -4.55 10.24 -25.17
C GLY A 205 -4.03 10.50 -23.76
N ASP A 206 -3.46 9.46 -23.16
CA ASP A 206 -2.90 9.52 -21.81
C ASP A 206 -1.74 10.53 -21.74
N ALA A 207 -1.81 11.43 -20.76
CA ALA A 207 -0.87 12.52 -20.56
C ALA A 207 -0.63 13.40 -21.81
N CYS A 208 -1.56 13.42 -22.76
CA CYS A 208 -1.49 14.23 -23.99
C CYS A 208 -0.20 14.04 -24.80
N THR A 209 0.40 12.86 -24.75
CA THR A 209 1.71 12.60 -25.38
C THR A 209 1.62 12.33 -26.88
N GLN A 210 0.45 11.98 -27.38
CA GLN A 210 0.26 11.60 -28.78
C GLN A 210 -0.16 12.81 -29.61
N LYS A 211 0.47 13.00 -30.77
CA LYS A 211 0.14 14.08 -31.70
C LYS A 211 -0.83 13.61 -32.77
N CYS A 212 -1.89 14.36 -32.98
CA CYS A 212 -2.88 14.10 -34.03
C CYS A 212 -2.30 14.39 -35.42
N GLN A 213 -2.74 13.63 -36.41
CA GLN A 213 -2.31 13.77 -37.81
C GLN A 213 -3.32 14.53 -38.67
N CYS A 214 -4.25 15.27 -38.05
CA CYS A 214 -5.28 16.00 -38.76
C CYS A 214 -4.68 17.06 -39.70
N GLN A 215 -5.07 17.01 -40.97
CA GLN A 215 -4.69 17.93 -42.02
C GLN A 215 -5.81 18.95 -42.27
N ASN A 216 -5.54 19.94 -43.12
CA ASN A 216 -6.52 20.92 -43.61
C ASN A 216 -7.35 21.62 -42.50
N GLY A 217 -6.77 21.81 -41.30
CA GLY A 217 -7.45 22.47 -40.18
C GLY A 217 -8.46 21.58 -39.42
N GLY A 218 -8.36 20.26 -39.56
CA GLY A 218 -9.17 19.31 -38.77
C GLY A 218 -8.99 19.46 -37.26
N SER A 219 -10.10 19.44 -36.53
CA SER A 219 -10.09 19.45 -35.06
C SER A 219 -9.82 18.04 -34.53
N CYS A 220 -8.94 17.92 -33.55
CA CYS A 220 -8.62 16.63 -32.95
C CYS A 220 -9.43 16.38 -31.67
N ASP A 221 -9.94 15.17 -31.52
CA ASP A 221 -10.49 14.65 -30.27
C ASP A 221 -9.35 14.40 -29.27
N PRO A 222 -9.38 15.01 -28.07
CA PRO A 222 -8.29 14.92 -27.10
C PRO A 222 -8.20 13.55 -26.41
N VAL A 223 -9.24 12.71 -26.48
CA VAL A 223 -9.25 11.38 -25.85
C VAL A 223 -8.74 10.33 -26.83
N TYR A 224 -9.32 10.30 -28.03
CA TYR A 224 -9.11 9.22 -29.00
C TYR A 224 -8.24 9.61 -30.19
N GLY A 225 -7.94 10.90 -30.37
CA GLY A 225 -7.12 11.38 -31.49
C GLY A 225 -7.84 11.42 -32.84
N ALA A 226 -9.15 11.20 -32.86
CA ALA A 226 -9.96 11.22 -34.07
C ALA A 226 -10.08 12.64 -34.63
N CYS A 227 -9.96 12.76 -35.96
CA CYS A 227 -10.08 14.05 -36.63
C CYS A 227 -11.53 14.33 -37.04
N SER A 228 -12.04 15.49 -36.64
CA SER A 228 -13.27 16.08 -37.18
C SER A 228 -12.91 17.05 -38.29
N CYS A 229 -13.30 16.72 -39.52
CA CYS A 229 -12.90 17.50 -40.69
C CYS A 229 -13.76 18.74 -40.90
N PRO A 230 -13.14 19.88 -41.27
CA PRO A 230 -13.90 21.07 -41.61
C PRO A 230 -14.69 20.87 -42.90
N PRO A 231 -15.62 21.78 -43.23
CA PRO A 231 -16.35 21.74 -44.49
C PRO A 231 -15.42 21.62 -45.70
N GLY A 232 -15.80 20.80 -46.67
CA GLY A 232 -15.00 20.60 -47.88
C GLY A 232 -13.97 19.47 -47.82
N TYR A 233 -13.77 18.84 -46.65
CA TYR A 233 -12.79 17.77 -46.44
C TYR A 233 -13.39 16.54 -45.73
N TYR A 234 -12.82 15.37 -46.00
CA TYR A 234 -13.11 14.08 -45.36
C TYR A 234 -11.87 13.18 -45.31
N GLY A 235 -12.02 11.99 -44.72
CA GLY A 235 -10.93 11.04 -44.48
C GLY A 235 -10.60 10.95 -42.99
N THR A 236 -9.77 9.98 -42.61
CA THR A 236 -9.40 9.76 -41.20
C THR A 236 -8.51 10.88 -40.64
N SER A 237 -7.78 11.56 -41.53
CA SER A 237 -6.92 12.69 -41.21
C SER A 237 -7.30 13.96 -41.98
N CYS A 238 -8.51 14.01 -42.55
CA CYS A 238 -8.98 15.14 -43.38
C CYS A 238 -8.11 15.40 -44.61
N GLU A 239 -7.46 14.37 -45.12
CA GLU A 239 -6.51 14.44 -46.23
C GLU A 239 -7.18 14.52 -47.62
N GLN A 240 -8.50 14.28 -47.69
CA GLN A 240 -9.24 14.21 -48.95
C GLN A 240 -10.26 15.36 -49.05
N GLU A 241 -10.35 15.98 -50.22
CA GLU A 241 -11.39 16.98 -50.53
C GLU A 241 -12.72 16.30 -50.86
N CYS A 242 -13.87 16.93 -50.57
CA CYS A 242 -15.16 16.28 -50.80
C CYS A 242 -15.32 15.76 -52.23
N PRO A 243 -15.82 14.51 -52.40
CA PRO A 243 -16.15 14.00 -53.71
C PRO A 243 -17.31 14.81 -54.30
N MET A 244 -17.36 14.89 -55.63
CA MET A 244 -18.43 15.62 -56.32
C MET A 244 -19.80 15.15 -55.86
N GLY A 245 -20.69 16.11 -55.59
CA GLY A 245 -22.04 15.83 -55.10
C GLY A 245 -22.16 15.79 -53.58
N TRP A 246 -21.07 16.02 -52.85
CA TRP A 246 -21.03 16.08 -51.40
C TRP A 246 -20.40 17.38 -50.90
N TYR A 247 -20.88 17.86 -49.75
CA TYR A 247 -20.40 19.09 -49.14
C TYR A 247 -20.50 19.06 -47.61
N GLY A 248 -19.97 20.09 -46.95
CA GLY A 248 -20.05 20.27 -45.51
C GLY A 248 -19.00 19.46 -44.73
N PRO A 249 -19.04 19.49 -43.39
CA PRO A 249 -18.02 18.84 -42.55
C PRO A 249 -18.07 17.32 -42.73
N ASN A 250 -16.89 16.70 -42.81
CA ASN A 250 -16.72 15.28 -43.14
C ASN A 250 -17.45 14.84 -44.44
N CYS A 251 -17.81 15.78 -45.32
CA CYS A 251 -18.57 15.55 -46.56
C CYS A 251 -19.84 14.69 -46.38
N GLN A 252 -20.54 14.84 -45.25
CA GLN A 252 -21.71 14.00 -44.94
C GLN A 252 -23.01 14.48 -45.59
N LYS A 253 -23.02 15.66 -46.24
CA LYS A 253 -24.22 16.22 -46.88
C LYS A 253 -24.13 16.06 -48.39
N ARG A 254 -25.25 15.71 -49.04
CA ARG A 254 -25.38 15.64 -50.49
C ARG A 254 -25.87 16.96 -51.08
N CYS A 255 -25.31 17.38 -52.21
CA CYS A 255 -25.76 18.54 -52.95
C CYS A 255 -27.25 18.39 -53.36
N ALA A 256 -28.01 19.47 -53.24
CA ALA A 256 -29.43 19.53 -53.60
C ALA A 256 -29.66 20.34 -54.89
N CYS A 257 -28.79 20.16 -55.89
CA CYS A 257 -28.91 20.82 -57.20
C CYS A 257 -29.75 19.97 -58.17
N GLU A 258 -30.34 20.59 -59.21
CA GLU A 258 -31.25 19.94 -60.17
C GLU A 258 -30.65 18.71 -60.89
N HIS A 259 -29.31 18.60 -60.94
CA HIS A 259 -28.57 17.45 -61.48
C HIS A 259 -27.61 16.78 -60.48
N MET A 260 -27.79 17.00 -59.17
CA MET A 260 -26.98 16.46 -58.04
C MET A 260 -25.49 16.86 -58.01
N CYS A 261 -24.90 17.33 -59.12
CA CYS A 261 -23.55 17.87 -59.25
C CYS A 261 -23.47 18.88 -60.42
N PRO A 262 -22.53 19.85 -60.43
CA PRO A 262 -21.57 20.20 -59.37
C PRO A 262 -22.17 21.17 -58.33
N CYS A 263 -21.65 21.16 -57.11
CA CYS A 263 -21.93 22.16 -56.07
C CYS A 263 -20.66 22.48 -55.26
N ASP A 264 -20.65 23.62 -54.59
CA ASP A 264 -19.53 24.06 -53.75
C ASP A 264 -19.34 23.10 -52.56
N ARG A 265 -18.12 22.64 -52.35
CA ARG A 265 -17.80 21.59 -51.38
C ARG A 265 -17.91 22.03 -49.91
N GLU A 266 -17.81 23.33 -49.64
CA GLU A 266 -17.90 23.84 -48.28
C GLU A 266 -19.35 24.17 -47.93
N THR A 267 -20.00 24.92 -48.82
CA THR A 267 -21.31 25.54 -48.60
C THR A 267 -22.48 24.75 -49.19
N GLY A 268 -22.24 23.92 -50.20
CA GLY A 268 -23.28 23.21 -50.95
C GLY A 268 -23.96 24.06 -52.03
N SER A 269 -23.46 25.28 -52.30
CA SER A 269 -24.04 26.21 -53.28
C SER A 269 -23.96 25.65 -54.71
N CYS A 270 -25.04 25.75 -55.48
CA CYS A 270 -25.08 25.32 -56.87
C CYS A 270 -24.55 26.37 -57.86
N ASN A 271 -24.27 27.59 -57.39
CA ASN A 271 -23.81 28.70 -58.23
C ASN A 271 -22.28 28.76 -58.29
N VAL A 272 -21.65 27.71 -58.86
CA VAL A 272 -20.19 27.58 -58.94
C VAL A 272 -19.71 27.71 -60.38
N THR A 273 -18.75 28.59 -60.62
CA THR A 273 -18.06 28.74 -61.92
C THR A 273 -16.76 27.95 -61.93
N TYR A 274 -16.70 26.85 -62.70
CA TYR A 274 -15.48 26.07 -62.92
C TYR A 274 -14.77 26.46 -64.22
N GLU A 275 -13.48 26.16 -64.32
CA GLU A 275 -12.68 26.34 -65.52
C GLU A 275 -13.22 25.46 -66.67
N LEU A 276 -13.35 26.05 -67.88
CA LEU A 276 -14.06 25.45 -69.03
C LEU A 276 -13.61 24.03 -69.41
N ALA A 277 -12.35 23.66 -69.13
CA ALA A 277 -11.82 22.31 -69.38
C ALA A 277 -12.42 21.23 -68.46
N VAL A 278 -12.78 21.60 -67.22
CA VAL A 278 -13.38 20.71 -66.22
C VAL A 278 -14.87 20.48 -66.53
N GLN A 279 -15.54 21.49 -67.09
CA GLN A 279 -16.95 21.43 -67.49
C GLN A 279 -17.20 20.40 -68.61
N ASP A 280 -16.30 20.27 -69.59
CA ASP A 280 -16.42 19.27 -70.68
C ASP A 280 -16.24 17.83 -70.18
N GLN A 281 -15.31 17.61 -69.26
CA GLN A 281 -15.10 16.31 -68.60
C GLN A 281 -16.30 15.92 -67.71
N LEU A 282 -16.85 16.88 -66.96
CA LEU A 282 -18.07 16.72 -66.15
C LEU A 282 -19.30 16.37 -67.00
N ASN A 283 -19.49 17.04 -68.14
CA ASN A 283 -20.60 16.77 -69.04
C ASN A 283 -20.50 15.39 -69.71
N LYS A 284 -19.27 14.91 -69.98
CA LYS A 284 -19.00 13.55 -70.48
C LYS A 284 -19.22 12.49 -69.39
N ALA A 285 -18.75 12.74 -68.17
CA ALA A 285 -18.93 11.82 -67.03
C ALA A 285 -20.40 11.71 -66.58
N ALA A 286 -21.15 12.82 -66.57
CA ALA A 286 -22.58 12.84 -66.25
C ALA A 286 -23.39 11.98 -67.25
N ARG A 287 -23.03 11.96 -68.53
CA ARG A 287 -23.66 11.09 -69.53
C ARG A 287 -23.32 9.60 -69.33
N CYS A 288 -22.12 9.27 -68.85
CA CYS A 288 -21.75 7.89 -68.50
C CYS A 288 -22.44 7.39 -67.22
N LEU A 289 -22.62 8.23 -66.20
CA LEU A 289 -23.31 7.85 -64.96
C LEU A 289 -24.83 7.80 -65.13
N ALA A 290 -25.40 8.69 -65.96
CA ALA A 290 -26.82 8.64 -66.32
C ALA A 290 -27.18 7.38 -67.14
N SER A 291 -26.26 6.84 -67.96
CA SER A 291 -26.49 5.59 -68.68
C SER A 291 -26.37 4.35 -67.79
N GLN A 292 -25.54 4.37 -66.74
CA GLN A 292 -25.51 3.27 -65.75
C GLN A 292 -26.71 3.27 -64.80
N ASN A 293 -27.25 4.43 -64.43
CA ASN A 293 -28.41 4.50 -63.52
C ASN A 293 -29.76 4.23 -64.17
N LYS A 294 -29.85 4.12 -65.51
CA LYS A 294 -31.06 3.62 -66.18
C LYS A 294 -31.20 2.09 -66.15
N GLY A 295 -30.25 1.38 -65.52
CA GLY A 295 -30.24 -0.08 -65.38
C GLY A 295 -29.89 -0.64 -64.00
N ARG A 296 -29.69 0.20 -62.96
CA ARG A 296 -29.26 -0.29 -61.63
C ARG A 296 -30.01 0.36 -60.47
N SER A 297 -31.32 0.14 -60.41
CA SER A 297 -32.07 0.22 -59.16
C SER A 297 -32.98 -1.00 -59.05
N LYS A 298 -32.70 -1.82 -58.03
CA LYS A 298 -33.11 -3.22 -57.78
C LYS A 298 -32.28 -4.31 -58.47
N GLU A 299 -30.99 -4.38 -58.17
CA GLU A 299 -30.44 -5.70 -57.81
C GLU A 299 -31.08 -6.12 -56.48
N LYS A 300 -32.31 -6.66 -56.56
CA LYS A 300 -32.70 -7.66 -55.56
C LYS A 300 -31.70 -8.79 -55.77
N PHE A 301 -30.80 -8.98 -54.81
CA PHE A 301 -29.98 -10.17 -54.73
C PHE A 301 -30.93 -11.35 -54.47
N SER A 302 -31.56 -11.85 -55.53
CA SER A 302 -32.45 -12.99 -55.48
C SER A 302 -31.58 -14.23 -55.43
N LEU A 303 -30.99 -14.51 -54.26
CA LEU A 303 -30.67 -15.89 -53.93
C LEU A 303 -31.99 -16.66 -54.09
N SER A 304 -31.99 -17.70 -54.91
CA SER A 304 -33.14 -18.60 -55.06
C SER A 304 -33.62 -18.97 -53.65
N GLU A 305 -34.94 -19.02 -53.43
CA GLU A 305 -35.55 -19.37 -52.14
C GLU A 305 -34.90 -20.62 -51.52
N LYS A 306 -34.49 -21.56 -52.38
CA LYS A 306 -33.75 -22.77 -52.02
C LYS A 306 -32.37 -22.50 -51.42
N THR A 307 -31.64 -21.50 -51.93
CA THR A 307 -30.31 -21.12 -51.42
C THR A 307 -30.41 -20.39 -50.08
N TRP A 308 -31.47 -19.59 -49.86
CA TRP A 308 -31.69 -18.92 -48.58
C TRP A 308 -32.10 -19.92 -47.48
N ILE A 309 -32.96 -20.88 -47.82
CA ILE A 309 -33.31 -22.00 -46.92
C ILE A 309 -32.07 -22.84 -46.60
N PHE A 310 -31.23 -23.12 -47.60
CA PHE A 310 -29.99 -23.87 -47.39
C PHE A 310 -29.04 -23.14 -46.43
N MET A 311 -28.73 -21.87 -46.69
CA MET A 311 -27.81 -21.09 -45.84
C MET A 311 -28.32 -20.94 -44.41
N THR A 312 -29.63 -20.67 -44.23
CA THR A 312 -30.24 -20.57 -42.90
C THR A 312 -30.26 -21.92 -42.17
N SER A 313 -30.51 -23.02 -42.88
CA SER A 313 -30.45 -24.37 -42.29
C SER A 313 -29.04 -24.76 -41.83
N VAL A 314 -28.01 -24.40 -42.61
CA VAL A 314 -26.61 -24.65 -42.25
C VAL A 314 -26.20 -23.81 -41.04
N LEU A 315 -26.56 -22.53 -41.02
CA LEU A 315 -26.32 -21.65 -39.87
C LEU A 315 -27.03 -22.12 -38.60
N ALA A 316 -28.29 -22.56 -38.72
CA ALA A 316 -29.03 -23.12 -37.59
C ALA A 316 -28.37 -24.42 -37.08
N LEU A 317 -27.93 -25.31 -37.96
CA LEU A 317 -27.22 -26.53 -37.58
C LEU A 317 -25.90 -26.22 -36.86
N LEU A 318 -25.13 -25.25 -37.36
CA LEU A 318 -23.88 -24.82 -36.72
C LEU A 318 -24.12 -24.20 -35.33
N LEU A 319 -25.19 -23.43 -35.16
CA LEU A 319 -25.59 -22.89 -33.87
C LEU A 319 -26.04 -23.98 -32.90
N VAL A 320 -26.75 -25.01 -33.37
CA VAL A 320 -27.12 -26.17 -32.55
C VAL A 320 -25.88 -26.96 -32.11
N ILE A 321 -24.93 -27.19 -33.03
CA ILE A 321 -23.66 -27.87 -32.69
C ILE A 321 -22.86 -27.05 -31.68
N SER A 322 -22.77 -25.73 -31.86
CA SER A 322 -22.06 -24.83 -30.94
C SER A 322 -22.71 -24.78 -29.55
N THR A 323 -24.04 -24.71 -29.49
CA THR A 323 -24.78 -24.72 -28.21
C THR A 323 -24.67 -26.07 -27.52
N MET A 324 -24.75 -27.19 -28.24
CA MET A 324 -24.49 -28.51 -27.68
C MET A 324 -23.06 -28.65 -27.16
N GLY A 325 -22.06 -28.12 -27.88
CA GLY A 325 -20.67 -28.10 -27.43
C GLY A 325 -20.48 -27.28 -26.15
N ASN A 326 -21.07 -26.09 -26.09
CA ASN A 326 -21.01 -25.22 -24.90
C ASN A 326 -21.77 -25.81 -23.70
N VAL A 327 -22.92 -26.46 -23.93
CA VAL A 327 -23.65 -27.18 -22.86
C VAL A 327 -22.85 -28.41 -22.40
N GLY A 328 -22.19 -29.13 -23.31
CA GLY A 328 -21.28 -30.23 -22.98
C GLY A 328 -20.08 -29.79 -22.14
N LEU A 329 -19.45 -28.68 -22.50
CA LEU A 329 -18.38 -28.04 -21.70
C LEU A 329 -18.89 -27.61 -20.32
N PHE A 330 -20.08 -27.02 -20.26
CA PHE A 330 -20.68 -26.59 -18.99
C PHE A 330 -21.06 -27.78 -18.08
N LEU A 331 -21.59 -28.87 -18.65
CA LEU A 331 -21.89 -30.08 -17.90
C LEU A 331 -20.63 -30.84 -17.48
N LYS A 332 -19.57 -30.85 -18.30
CA LYS A 332 -18.25 -31.41 -17.92
C LYS A 332 -17.62 -30.60 -16.78
N ALA A 333 -17.65 -29.26 -16.85
CA ALA A 333 -17.21 -28.38 -15.77
C ALA A 333 -18.05 -28.52 -14.48
N ARG A 334 -19.32 -28.98 -14.59
CA ARG A 334 -20.18 -29.30 -13.45
C ARG A 334 -19.93 -30.71 -12.90
N SER A 335 -19.50 -31.64 -13.75
CA SER A 335 -19.09 -33.01 -13.38
C SER A 335 -17.74 -33.01 -12.65
N GLU A 336 -16.76 -32.24 -13.14
CA GLU A 336 -15.46 -32.05 -12.47
C GLU A 336 -15.62 -31.36 -11.10
N ARG A 337 -16.61 -30.47 -10.93
CA ARG A 337 -16.94 -29.87 -9.63
C ARG A 337 -17.67 -30.80 -8.64
N ARG A 338 -18.13 -31.99 -9.05
CA ARG A 338 -18.83 -32.93 -8.15
C ARG A 338 -17.96 -34.06 -7.61
N HIS A 339 -16.69 -34.12 -7.98
CA HIS A 339 -15.79 -35.22 -7.60
C HIS A 339 -14.62 -34.79 -6.71
N GLU A 340 -14.83 -33.83 -5.81
CA GLU A 340 -13.86 -33.52 -4.75
C GLU A 340 -14.57 -33.23 -3.41
N SER A 341 -15.24 -34.27 -2.89
CA SER A 341 -15.50 -34.39 -1.45
C SER A 341 -14.26 -35.04 -0.82
N GLY A 342 -13.17 -34.28 -0.75
CA GLY A 342 -11.95 -34.64 -0.03
C GLY A 342 -11.84 -33.80 1.24
N ASN A 343 -11.57 -34.47 2.36
CA ASN A 343 -11.41 -33.88 3.70
C ASN A 343 -10.48 -32.68 3.69
N TYR A 344 -10.93 -31.54 4.24
CA TYR A 344 -10.07 -30.38 4.44
C TYR A 344 -9.09 -30.68 5.61
N LEU A 345 -7.81 -30.81 5.29
CA LEU A 345 -6.72 -30.79 6.28
C LEU A 345 -6.17 -29.36 6.36
N TYR A 346 -6.30 -28.74 7.53
CA TYR A 346 -5.85 -27.37 7.78
C TYR A 346 -4.32 -27.34 7.92
N HIS A 347 -3.62 -26.68 7.01
CA HIS A 347 -2.20 -26.33 7.16
C HIS A 347 -2.07 -24.83 7.49
N PRO A 348 -1.48 -24.46 8.64
CA PRO A 348 -1.28 -23.06 8.97
C PRO A 348 -0.16 -22.46 8.12
N LEU A 349 -0.41 -21.25 7.61
CA LEU A 349 0.56 -20.42 6.89
C LEU A 349 1.68 -19.99 7.85
N ARG A 350 2.78 -20.71 7.83
CA ARG A 350 4.09 -20.20 8.24
C ARG A 350 5.09 -20.49 7.13
N GLU A 351 5.97 -19.51 6.92
CA GLU A 351 7.19 -19.54 6.09
C GLU A 351 7.08 -18.97 4.68
N MET A 352 6.95 -17.64 4.59
CA MET A 352 7.81 -16.86 3.69
C MET A 352 8.74 -16.01 4.55
N ASN A 353 9.94 -16.56 4.79
CA ASN A 353 11.24 -15.90 4.86
C ASN A 353 12.21 -16.96 5.38
N GLY A 354 13.18 -17.34 4.55
CA GLY A 354 14.18 -18.34 4.93
C GLY A 354 14.96 -17.91 6.16
N GLU A 355 15.23 -18.85 7.07
CA GLU A 355 16.58 -19.34 7.39
C GLU A 355 16.51 -20.38 8.53
N ALA A 356 17.32 -21.44 8.40
CA ALA A 356 17.88 -22.32 9.44
C ALA A 356 16.94 -23.10 10.40
N SER A 357 16.78 -24.39 10.09
CA SER A 357 16.36 -25.45 11.01
C SER A 357 17.35 -25.62 12.17
N HIS A 358 16.93 -25.26 13.39
CA HIS A 358 17.43 -25.86 14.63
C HIS A 358 16.34 -26.71 15.26
N THR A 359 16.53 -28.03 15.20
CA THR A 359 15.70 -29.04 15.87
C THR A 359 15.92 -28.97 17.38
N SER A 360 14.85 -28.69 18.13
CA SER A 360 14.74 -29.00 19.55
C SER A 360 13.39 -29.68 19.81
N THR A 361 13.44 -30.97 20.10
CA THR A 361 12.33 -31.80 20.56
C THR A 361 12.40 -31.95 22.08
N SER A 362 11.32 -31.61 22.77
CA SER A 362 10.92 -32.13 24.08
C SER A 362 9.42 -32.46 23.93
N ALA A 363 8.83 -33.53 24.45
CA ALA A 363 9.24 -34.52 25.43
C ALA A 363 8.28 -35.72 25.26
N ALA A 364 8.70 -36.91 25.73
CA ALA A 364 7.76 -37.91 26.23
C ALA A 364 8.46 -38.70 27.33
N CYS A 365 7.92 -38.59 28.54
CA CYS A 365 8.24 -39.46 29.66
C CYS A 365 7.77 -40.88 29.35
N GLU A 366 8.62 -41.86 29.62
CA GLU A 366 8.21 -43.06 30.37
C GLU A 366 9.45 -43.69 30.99
N THR A 367 9.28 -44.04 32.26
CA THR A 367 10.22 -44.66 33.19
C THR A 367 10.54 -46.08 32.77
N GLU A 368 11.81 -46.49 32.84
CA GLU A 368 12.16 -47.82 33.33
C GLU A 368 13.60 -47.87 33.86
N ASP A 369 13.72 -48.62 34.94
CA ASP A 369 14.84 -48.82 35.83
C ASP A 369 15.89 -49.79 35.24
N THR A 370 17.02 -49.91 35.94
CA THR A 370 18.06 -50.97 35.86
C THR A 370 19.28 -50.77 34.93
N GLN A 371 20.40 -50.39 35.58
CA GLN A 371 21.61 -51.21 35.77
C GLN A 371 22.10 -52.09 34.60
N ASP A 372 23.26 -51.79 34.01
CA ASP A 372 24.55 -52.46 34.30
C ASP A 372 25.65 -52.07 33.29
N GLN A 373 26.89 -52.16 33.76
CA GLN A 373 28.12 -52.04 33.00
C GLN A 373 28.30 -53.20 32.01
N SER A 374 28.85 -52.92 30.82
CA SER A 374 29.91 -53.76 30.26
C SER A 374 30.57 -53.13 29.04
N GLN A 375 31.91 -53.19 29.07
CA GLN A 375 32.84 -52.92 27.98
C GLN A 375 32.68 -53.97 26.86
N ALA A 376 32.85 -53.57 25.60
CA ALA A 376 33.58 -54.35 24.59
C ALA A 376 33.85 -53.53 23.31
N LEU A 377 35.14 -53.25 23.10
CA LEU A 377 35.89 -53.31 21.83
C LEU A 377 35.11 -53.31 20.51
N LEU A 378 35.35 -52.28 19.69
CA LEU A 378 36.19 -52.35 18.47
C LEU A 378 36.60 -50.95 18.02
#